data_AF-A0A1Y1IHB3-F1
#
_entry.id   AF-A0A1Y1IHB3-F1
#
_cell.length_a   1.000
_cell.length_b   1.000
_cell.length_c   1.000
_cell.angle_alpha   90.00
_cell.angle_beta   90.00
_cell.angle_gamma   90.00
#
_symmetry.space_group_name_H-M   'P 1'
#
loop_
_entity.id
_entity.type
_entity.pdbx_description
1 polymer ?
#
loop_
_entity_poly.entity_id
_entity_poly.type
_entity_poly.pdbx_seq_one_letter_code
_entity_poly.pdbx_strand_id
1 'polypeptide(L)'
;MLLFQNIDELFDRPPGTLSAVMDCFCTWSYTVQYQLGYCQQAPHKVPWTADAPKPAPYFNAGMFVFEPSSTIFKDMLQKMEEWPATPFAEQDFLNRYFEAVYRPIPSCYNLVLAMLWQHPENVDVKKVKNVHYCAKGSKPWNFDPAAPYMDHPTVQDFVAQWKKVYNSESRAGQADVSLQVREAATLGASNMPTSADVQQKLLPKRIMA
;
A
#
# COMPACT_ATOMS: atom_id res chain seq x y z
N MET A 1 -7.24 5.09 -7.80
CA MET A 1 -5.87 5.61 -7.91
C MET A 1 -5.63 6.07 -9.34
N LEU A 2 -4.52 6.75 -9.63
CA LEU A 2 -4.06 7.04 -11.00
C LEU A 2 -2.54 6.91 -11.08
N LEU A 3 -2.09 6.15 -12.07
CA LEU A 3 -0.69 5.97 -12.41
C LEU A 3 -0.25 7.08 -13.40
N PHE A 4 0.84 7.78 -13.07
CA PHE A 4 1.44 8.86 -13.85
C PHE A 4 2.74 8.44 -14.53
N GLN A 5 3.41 7.41 -14.01
CA GLN A 5 4.69 6.91 -14.52
C GLN A 5 4.73 5.39 -14.42
N ASN A 6 5.59 4.76 -15.21
CA ASN A 6 5.84 3.32 -15.09
C ASN A 6 6.32 2.96 -13.68
N ILE A 7 5.83 1.83 -13.16
CA ILE A 7 6.19 1.28 -11.85
C ILE A 7 6.58 -0.20 -11.94
N ASP A 8 6.90 -0.72 -13.13
CA ASP A 8 7.21 -2.15 -13.32
C ASP A 8 8.44 -2.60 -12.52
N GLU A 9 9.35 -1.68 -12.19
CA GLU A 9 10.49 -1.97 -11.31
C GLU A 9 10.06 -2.41 -9.89
N LEU A 10 8.79 -2.25 -9.52
CA LEU A 10 8.26 -2.83 -8.29
C LEU A 10 8.13 -4.36 -8.35
N PHE A 11 8.18 -4.97 -9.54
CA PHE A 11 8.17 -6.43 -9.70
C PHE A 11 9.55 -7.07 -9.53
N ASP A 12 10.63 -6.27 -9.47
CA ASP A 12 12.00 -6.76 -9.18
C ASP A 12 12.22 -7.02 -7.67
N ARG A 13 11.17 -6.93 -6.86
CA ARG A 13 11.24 -7.10 -5.40
C ARG A 13 11.48 -8.56 -5.02
N PRO A 14 12.19 -8.82 -3.91
CA PRO A 14 12.44 -10.20 -3.48
C PRO A 14 11.13 -10.98 -3.24
N PRO A 15 11.07 -12.26 -3.68
CA PRO A 15 9.96 -13.16 -3.36
C PRO A 15 9.70 -13.28 -1.85
N GLY A 16 8.47 -13.64 -1.49
CA GLY A 16 8.07 -13.79 -0.08
C GLY A 16 8.03 -12.49 0.74
N THR A 17 8.07 -11.32 0.10
CA THR A 17 7.92 -10.02 0.79
C THR A 17 6.58 -9.36 0.46
N LEU A 18 6.12 -8.48 1.36
CA LEU A 18 5.07 -7.51 1.05
C LEU A 18 5.70 -6.13 0.98
N SER A 19 5.63 -5.48 -0.19
CA SER A 19 6.18 -4.14 -0.40
C SER A 19 5.05 -3.11 -0.50
N ALA A 20 5.02 -2.15 0.41
CA ALA A 20 3.95 -1.14 0.49
C ALA A 20 4.45 0.19 1.03
N VAL A 21 3.72 1.27 0.78
CA VAL A 21 4.08 2.60 1.32
C VAL A 21 3.62 2.72 2.76
N MET A 22 4.49 3.21 3.65
CA MET A 22 4.13 3.52 5.03
C MET A 22 2.95 4.49 5.09
N ASP A 23 1.99 4.26 5.99
CA ASP A 23 0.89 5.19 6.22
C ASP A 23 1.32 6.36 7.14
N CYS A 24 0.43 7.29 7.41
CA CYS A 24 0.64 8.43 8.29
C CYS A 24 -0.27 8.31 9.54
N PHE A 25 0.30 8.56 10.72
CA PHE A 25 -0.47 8.51 11.99
C PHE A 25 -1.11 9.86 12.38
N CYS A 26 -0.88 10.93 11.62
CA CYS A 26 -1.29 12.30 11.98
C CYS A 26 -2.80 12.55 11.97
N THR A 27 -3.64 11.58 11.59
CA THR A 27 -5.11 11.69 11.66
C THR A 27 -5.75 10.59 12.50
N TRP A 28 -4.94 9.75 13.16
CA TRP A 28 -5.41 8.56 13.86
C TRP A 28 -5.71 8.87 15.33
N SER A 29 -6.66 9.77 15.58
CA SER A 29 -6.91 10.39 16.88
C SER A 29 -7.19 9.42 18.04
N TYR A 30 -7.60 8.20 17.72
CA TYR A 30 -7.88 7.13 18.67
C TYR A 30 -6.63 6.33 19.10
N THR A 31 -5.43 6.67 18.62
CA THR A 31 -4.21 5.90 18.85
C THR A 31 -3.20 6.60 19.76
N VAL A 32 -2.37 5.83 20.46
CA VAL A 32 -1.29 6.36 21.33
C VAL A 32 -0.27 7.17 20.51
N GLN A 33 0.04 6.71 19.29
CA GLN A 33 0.92 7.40 18.34
C GLN A 33 0.46 8.84 18.13
N TYR A 34 -0.82 9.03 17.81
CA TYR A 34 -1.41 10.36 17.62
C TYR A 34 -1.38 11.19 18.91
N GLN A 35 -1.75 10.61 20.05
CA GLN A 35 -1.76 11.31 21.34
C GLN A 35 -0.37 11.84 21.74
N LEU A 36 0.68 11.10 21.39
CA LEU A 36 2.06 11.52 21.61
C LEU A 36 2.56 12.53 20.58
N GLY A 37 1.84 12.73 19.46
CA GLY A 37 2.33 13.47 18.30
C GLY A 37 3.39 12.71 17.50
N TYR A 38 3.58 11.42 17.76
CA TYR A 38 4.53 10.57 17.04
C TYR A 38 3.97 10.15 15.68
N CYS A 39 4.76 10.33 14.62
CA CYS A 39 4.44 9.84 13.29
C CYS A 39 5.64 9.13 12.65
N GLN A 40 5.43 7.93 12.11
CA GLN A 40 6.47 7.16 11.42
C GLN A 40 7.00 7.80 10.14
N GLN A 41 6.28 8.78 9.57
CA GLN A 41 6.74 9.58 8.44
C GLN A 41 7.77 10.65 8.85
N ALA A 42 7.82 11.02 10.13
CA ALA A 42 8.75 12.00 10.65
C ALA A 42 9.23 11.62 12.08
N PRO A 43 9.86 10.45 12.26
CA PRO A 43 10.19 9.91 13.58
C PRO A 43 11.25 10.74 14.33
N HIS A 44 11.91 11.69 13.64
CA HIS A 44 12.88 12.61 14.21
C HIS A 44 12.23 13.87 14.81
N LYS A 45 10.99 14.22 14.43
CA LYS A 45 10.30 15.41 14.96
C LYS A 45 9.82 15.19 16.38
N VAL A 46 9.26 14.01 16.64
CA VAL A 46 8.82 13.58 17.98
C VAL A 46 9.29 12.14 18.17
N PRO A 47 10.24 11.87 19.07
CA PRO A 47 10.69 10.51 19.35
C PRO A 47 9.58 9.70 20.03
N TRP A 48 9.66 8.37 19.94
CA TRP A 48 8.76 7.49 20.68
C TRP A 48 9.10 7.52 22.17
N THR A 49 8.19 8.04 22.99
CA THR A 49 8.40 8.25 24.44
C THR A 49 7.46 7.42 25.31
N ALA A 50 6.64 6.54 24.73
CA ALA A 50 5.73 5.71 25.51
C ALA A 50 6.50 4.64 26.30
N ASP A 51 5.97 4.28 27.47
CA ASP A 51 6.38 3.09 28.25
C ASP A 51 5.86 1.78 27.62
N ALA A 52 5.89 1.71 26.29
CA ALA A 52 5.47 0.57 25.48
C ALA A 52 6.43 0.40 24.31
N PRO A 53 6.53 -0.81 23.70
CA PRO A 53 7.32 -1.00 22.50
C PRO A 53 6.88 -0.04 21.39
N LYS A 54 7.86 0.49 20.65
CA LYS A 54 7.60 1.27 19.45
C LYS A 54 6.76 0.43 18.48
N PRO A 55 5.69 0.97 17.89
CA PRO A 55 4.86 0.22 16.94
C PRO A 55 5.70 -0.23 15.75
N ALA A 56 5.39 -1.43 15.23
CA ALA A 56 5.93 -1.89 13.97
C ALA A 56 5.59 -0.90 12.83
N PRO A 57 6.45 -0.79 11.80
CA PRO A 57 6.12 -0.01 10.62
C PRO A 57 4.78 -0.44 10.03
N TYR A 58 3.89 0.52 9.81
CA TYR A 58 2.53 0.28 9.35
C TYR A 58 2.34 0.81 7.92
N PHE A 59 1.78 0.04 7.00
CA PHE A 59 1.57 0.45 5.61
C PHE A 59 0.12 0.79 5.26
N ASN A 60 -0.03 1.63 4.25
CA ASN A 60 -1.32 1.86 3.59
C ASN A 60 -1.63 0.69 2.64
N ALA A 61 -2.80 0.07 2.76
CA ALA A 61 -3.21 -1.09 1.96
C ALA A 61 -3.73 -0.72 0.56
N GLY A 62 -3.74 0.57 0.18
CA GLY A 62 -4.22 1.01 -1.13
C GLY A 62 -3.39 0.51 -2.31
N MET A 63 -2.09 0.32 -2.11
CA MET A 63 -1.19 -0.28 -3.10
C MET A 63 -0.05 -1.02 -2.40
N PHE A 64 0.12 -2.28 -2.77
CA PHE A 64 1.21 -3.13 -2.33
C PHE A 64 1.57 -4.17 -3.40
N VAL A 65 2.79 -4.68 -3.33
CA VAL A 65 3.28 -5.79 -4.16
C VAL A 65 3.54 -6.99 -3.26
N PHE A 66 3.05 -8.16 -3.68
CA PHE A 66 3.17 -9.42 -2.97
C PHE A 66 3.23 -10.59 -3.95
N GLU A 67 3.66 -11.75 -3.47
CA GLU A 67 3.66 -13.01 -4.22
C GLU A 67 2.34 -13.77 -3.97
N PRO A 68 1.49 -14.00 -4.99
CA PRO A 68 0.29 -14.80 -4.82
C PRO A 68 0.62 -16.23 -4.36
N SER A 69 -0.10 -16.71 -3.35
CA SER A 69 0.10 -18.06 -2.79
C SER A 69 -1.23 -18.60 -2.27
N SER A 70 -1.62 -19.79 -2.74
CA SER A 70 -2.84 -20.45 -2.29
C SER A 70 -2.76 -20.87 -0.83
N THR A 71 -1.56 -21.18 -0.33
CA THR A 71 -1.29 -21.45 1.09
C THR A 71 -1.54 -20.20 1.93
N ILE A 72 -0.95 -19.06 1.54
CA ILE A 72 -1.17 -17.77 2.24
C ILE A 72 -2.64 -17.37 2.20
N PHE A 73 -3.32 -17.54 1.06
CA PHE A 73 -4.75 -17.23 0.95
C PHE A 73 -5.60 -18.04 1.95
N LYS A 74 -5.40 -19.36 2.02
CA LYS A 74 -6.14 -20.22 2.96
C LYS A 74 -5.85 -19.88 4.42
N ASP A 75 -4.58 -19.62 4.74
CA ASP A 75 -4.18 -19.22 6.09
C ASP A 75 -4.78 -17.86 6.47
N MET A 76 -4.78 -16.87 5.57
CA MET A 76 -5.48 -15.59 5.79
C MET A 76 -6.97 -15.79 6.07
N LEU A 77 -7.67 -16.69 5.34
CA LEU A 77 -9.08 -16.98 5.61
C LEU A 77 -9.30 -17.51 7.03
N GLN A 78 -8.45 -18.46 7.46
CA GLN A 78 -8.50 -18.98 8.84
C GLN A 78 -8.24 -17.86 9.86
N LYS A 79 -7.23 -17.00 9.63
CA LYS A 79 -6.94 -15.88 10.53
C LYS A 79 -8.04 -14.83 10.58
N MET A 80 -8.82 -14.62 9.51
CA MET A 80 -9.99 -13.74 9.55
C MET A 80 -11.12 -14.28 10.45
N GLU A 81 -11.24 -15.61 10.60
CA GLU A 81 -12.20 -16.22 11.52
C GLU A 81 -11.70 -16.17 12.99
N GLU A 82 -10.39 -16.31 13.19
CA GLU A 82 -9.76 -16.32 14.52
C GLU A 82 -9.55 -14.92 15.12
N TRP A 83 -9.19 -13.94 14.29
CA TRP A 83 -8.82 -12.61 14.78
C TRP A 83 -10.02 -11.68 14.88
N PRO A 84 -10.13 -10.91 15.98
CA PRO A 84 -11.21 -9.94 16.11
C PRO A 84 -11.12 -8.88 15.03
N ALA A 85 -12.28 -8.42 14.56
CA ALA A 85 -12.37 -7.30 13.62
C ALA A 85 -11.73 -6.04 14.22
N THR A 86 -11.05 -5.28 13.36
CA THR A 86 -10.33 -4.07 13.74
C THR A 86 -10.92 -2.84 13.03
N PRO A 87 -10.73 -1.62 13.58
CA PRO A 87 -11.34 -0.41 13.03
C PRO A 87 -10.89 -0.08 11.60
N PHE A 88 -9.67 -0.46 11.21
CA PHE A 88 -9.15 -0.25 9.87
C PHE A 88 -9.16 -1.54 9.02
N ALA A 89 -10.22 -2.33 9.17
CA ALA A 89 -10.62 -3.44 8.30
C ALA A 89 -9.44 -4.25 7.72
N GLU A 90 -9.33 -4.34 6.39
CA GLU A 90 -8.30 -5.11 5.70
C GLU A 90 -6.89 -4.54 5.92
N GLN A 91 -6.76 -3.22 6.11
CA GLN A 91 -5.46 -2.60 6.30
C GLN A 91 -4.81 -3.05 7.61
N ASP A 92 -5.57 -3.05 8.70
CA ASP A 92 -5.11 -3.58 10.00
C ASP A 92 -4.82 -5.08 9.92
N PHE A 93 -5.68 -5.85 9.26
CA PHE A 93 -5.49 -7.28 9.06
C PHE A 93 -4.19 -7.58 8.31
N LEU A 94 -3.96 -6.92 7.17
CA LEU A 94 -2.78 -7.12 6.33
C LEU A 94 -1.50 -6.66 7.04
N ASN A 95 -1.55 -5.56 7.81
CA ASN A 95 -0.41 -5.11 8.61
C ASN A 95 -0.03 -6.13 9.68
N ARG A 96 -1.02 -6.73 10.37
CA ARG A 96 -0.78 -7.79 11.34
C ARG A 96 -0.27 -9.07 10.69
N TYR A 97 -0.86 -9.47 9.55
CA TYR A 97 -0.53 -10.72 8.88
C TYR A 97 0.88 -10.70 8.25
N PHE A 98 1.23 -9.61 7.57
CA PHE A 98 2.49 -9.48 6.84
C PHE A 98 3.60 -8.75 7.62
N GLU A 99 3.42 -8.47 8.91
CA GLU A 99 4.36 -7.68 9.75
C GLU A 99 5.83 -8.12 9.58
N ALA A 100 6.08 -9.43 9.62
CA ALA A 100 7.43 -9.99 9.56
C ALA A 100 8.11 -9.85 8.18
N VAL A 101 7.32 -9.78 7.11
CA VAL A 101 7.80 -9.76 5.72
C VAL A 101 7.56 -8.43 5.01
N TYR A 102 7.03 -7.44 5.74
CA TYR A 102 6.80 -6.10 5.23
C TYR A 102 8.13 -5.38 4.92
N ARG A 103 8.19 -4.75 3.75
CA ARG A 103 9.29 -3.92 3.26
C ARG A 103 8.75 -2.57 2.77
N PRO A 104 9.05 -1.46 3.46
CA PRO A 104 8.54 -0.15 3.06
C PRO A 104 9.12 0.29 1.71
N ILE A 105 8.28 0.89 0.86
CA ILE A 105 8.67 1.53 -0.40
C ILE A 105 8.39 3.04 -0.37
N PRO A 106 9.04 3.85 -1.23
CA PRO A 106 8.86 5.31 -1.27
C PRO A 106 7.41 5.76 -1.51
N SER A 107 7.02 6.89 -0.90
CA SER A 107 5.67 7.45 -0.98
C SER A 107 5.20 7.76 -2.41
N CYS A 108 6.11 7.98 -3.35
CA CYS A 108 5.77 8.25 -4.75
C CYS A 108 5.02 7.09 -5.44
N TYR A 109 5.12 5.86 -4.92
CA TYR A 109 4.43 4.68 -5.45
C TYR A 109 2.97 4.55 -4.95
N ASN A 110 2.59 5.28 -3.90
CA ASN A 110 1.23 5.31 -3.37
C ASN A 110 1.04 6.62 -2.59
N LEU A 111 0.98 7.74 -3.31
CA LEU A 111 0.81 9.04 -2.66
C LEU A 111 -0.63 9.16 -2.14
N VAL A 112 -0.81 8.90 -0.85
CA VAL A 112 -2.00 9.31 -0.10
C VAL A 112 -2.03 10.83 -0.04
N LEU A 113 -3.08 11.45 -0.58
CA LEU A 113 -3.15 12.92 -0.73
C LEU A 113 -2.88 13.70 0.56
N ALA A 114 -3.24 13.14 1.72
CA ALA A 114 -3.00 13.78 3.01
C ALA A 114 -1.52 14.08 3.30
N MET A 115 -0.59 13.37 2.66
CA MET A 115 0.83 13.68 2.75
C MET A 115 1.17 15.08 2.25
N LEU A 116 0.38 15.67 1.34
CA LEU A 116 0.60 17.03 0.82
C LEU A 116 0.48 18.11 1.90
N TRP A 117 -0.32 17.89 2.94
CA TRP A 117 -0.51 18.86 4.02
C TRP A 117 -0.04 18.38 5.40
N GLN A 118 0.10 17.06 5.60
CA GLN A 118 0.63 16.49 6.85
C GLN A 118 2.16 16.44 6.85
N HIS A 119 2.76 16.08 5.71
CA HIS A 119 4.21 15.92 5.55
C HIS A 119 4.68 16.43 4.18
N PRO A 120 4.45 17.72 3.85
CA PRO A 120 4.87 18.29 2.57
C PRO A 120 6.39 18.13 2.35
N GLU A 121 7.19 18.08 3.42
CA GLU A 121 8.62 17.82 3.37
C GLU A 121 9.01 16.47 2.75
N ASN A 122 8.08 15.50 2.77
CA ASN A 122 8.29 14.14 2.27
C ASN A 122 7.73 13.94 0.84
N VAL A 123 7.19 14.99 0.21
CA VAL A 123 6.54 14.89 -1.11
C VAL A 123 7.28 15.71 -2.16
N ASP A 124 7.93 15.01 -3.08
CA ASP A 124 8.40 15.59 -4.34
C ASP A 124 7.37 15.30 -5.43
N VAL A 125 6.49 16.26 -5.70
CA VAL A 125 5.36 16.14 -6.65
C VAL A 125 5.84 15.67 -8.04
N LYS A 126 7.04 16.06 -8.47
CA LYS A 126 7.59 15.68 -9.78
C LYS A 126 7.96 14.20 -9.87
N LYS A 127 8.21 13.56 -8.73
CA LYS A 127 8.57 12.13 -8.65
C LYS A 127 7.38 11.22 -8.40
N VAL A 128 6.18 11.78 -8.20
CA VAL A 128 4.97 10.99 -7.94
C VAL A 128 4.66 10.11 -9.14
N LYS A 129 4.54 8.80 -8.87
CA LYS A 129 4.23 7.78 -9.87
C LYS A 129 2.79 7.33 -9.78
N ASN A 130 2.20 7.28 -8.58
CA ASN A 130 0.82 6.86 -8.38
C ASN A 130 0.16 7.69 -7.26
N VAL A 131 -1.08 8.13 -7.48
CA VAL A 131 -1.87 8.93 -6.53
C VAL A 131 -3.07 8.14 -6.01
N HIS A 132 -3.23 8.15 -4.69
CA HIS A 132 -4.34 7.55 -3.98
C HIS A 132 -5.30 8.61 -3.44
N TYR A 133 -6.41 8.76 -4.15
CA TYR A 133 -7.55 9.61 -3.79
C TYR A 133 -8.42 8.96 -2.70
N CYS A 134 -7.87 8.81 -1.48
CA CYS A 134 -8.59 8.25 -0.32
C CYS A 134 -9.11 9.30 0.67
N ALA A 135 -8.63 10.54 0.61
CA ALA A 135 -9.13 11.62 1.45
C ALA A 135 -10.61 11.93 1.14
N LYS A 136 -11.39 12.33 2.14
CA LYS A 136 -12.79 12.76 1.96
C LYS A 136 -12.86 13.90 0.93
N GLY A 137 -13.82 13.82 0.01
CA GLY A 137 -13.99 14.81 -1.07
C GLY A 137 -13.03 14.64 -2.26
N SER A 138 -11.96 13.86 -2.12
CA SER A 138 -10.92 13.74 -3.16
C SER A 138 -11.25 12.80 -4.32
N LYS A 139 -12.35 12.03 -4.24
CA LYS A 139 -12.72 11.04 -5.26
C LYS A 139 -12.93 11.75 -6.60
N PRO A 140 -12.11 11.51 -7.65
CA PRO A 140 -12.14 12.36 -8.84
C PRO A 140 -13.48 12.38 -9.61
N TRP A 141 -14.22 11.26 -9.58
CA TRP A 141 -15.56 11.12 -10.18
C TRP A 141 -16.67 11.81 -9.38
N ASN A 142 -16.42 12.15 -8.11
CA ASN A 142 -17.33 12.89 -7.25
C ASN A 142 -16.53 13.90 -6.40
N PHE A 143 -15.74 14.72 -7.09
CA PHE A 143 -14.80 15.62 -6.45
C PHE A 143 -15.55 16.80 -5.82
N ASP A 144 -15.34 17.00 -4.52
CA ASP A 144 -15.94 18.10 -3.76
C ASP A 144 -14.89 19.18 -3.46
N PRO A 145 -14.86 20.29 -4.21
CA PRO A 145 -13.89 21.36 -3.99
C PRO A 145 -14.10 22.12 -2.68
N ALA A 146 -15.26 21.98 -2.02
CA ALA A 146 -15.54 22.61 -0.73
C ALA A 146 -15.09 21.74 0.46
N ALA A 147 -14.71 20.48 0.23
CA ALA A 147 -14.20 19.62 1.27
C ALA A 147 -12.79 20.06 1.73
N PRO A 148 -12.39 19.79 2.98
CA PRO A 148 -11.10 20.20 3.52
C PRO A 148 -9.92 19.79 2.64
N TYR A 149 -9.01 20.73 2.38
CA TYR A 149 -7.80 20.58 1.58
C TYR A 149 -8.01 20.30 0.07
N MET A 150 -9.26 20.27 -0.42
CA MET A 150 -9.54 20.07 -1.85
C MET A 150 -9.32 21.35 -2.68
N ASP A 151 -9.13 22.48 -2.01
CA ASP A 151 -8.63 23.73 -2.56
C ASP A 151 -7.11 23.71 -2.83
N HIS A 152 -6.38 22.69 -2.33
CA HIS A 152 -4.94 22.58 -2.55
C HIS A 152 -4.62 22.45 -4.05
N PRO A 153 -3.77 23.32 -4.65
CA PRO A 153 -3.55 23.36 -6.09
C PRO A 153 -3.11 22.01 -6.68
N THR A 154 -2.16 21.34 -6.04
CA THR A 154 -1.69 20.00 -6.47
C THR A 154 -2.81 18.94 -6.45
N VAL A 155 -3.76 19.01 -5.51
CA VAL A 155 -4.90 18.08 -5.49
C VAL A 155 -5.80 18.33 -6.70
N GLN A 156 -6.09 19.59 -7.01
CA GLN A 156 -6.88 19.97 -8.18
C GLN A 156 -6.20 19.53 -9.48
N ASP A 157 -4.89 19.71 -9.60
CA ASP A 157 -4.11 19.26 -10.76
C ASP A 157 -4.16 17.74 -10.92
N PHE A 158 -4.03 16.97 -9.84
CA PHE A 158 -4.16 15.50 -9.89
C PHE A 158 -5.58 15.08 -10.26
N VAL A 159 -6.62 15.74 -9.76
CA VAL A 159 -8.01 15.44 -10.12
C VAL A 159 -8.30 15.81 -11.58
N ALA A 160 -7.76 16.93 -12.07
CA ALA A 160 -7.88 17.35 -13.46
C ALA A 160 -7.22 16.33 -14.41
N GLN A 161 -6.02 15.83 -14.06
CA GLN A 161 -5.35 14.78 -14.82
C GLN A 161 -6.15 13.47 -14.83
N TRP A 162 -6.76 13.09 -13.69
CA TRP A 162 -7.67 11.94 -13.65
C TRP A 162 -8.88 12.11 -14.58
N LYS A 163 -9.54 13.27 -14.51
CA LYS A 163 -10.70 13.57 -15.36
C LYS A 163 -10.32 13.60 -16.84
N LYS A 164 -9.13 14.08 -17.18
CA LYS A 164 -8.59 14.03 -18.55
C LYS A 164 -8.48 12.59 -19.06
N VAL A 165 -7.97 11.65 -18.24
CA VAL A 165 -7.90 10.24 -18.61
C VAL A 165 -9.30 9.62 -18.71
N TYR A 166 -10.17 9.87 -17.73
CA TYR A 166 -11.54 9.34 -17.71
C TYR A 166 -12.38 9.79 -18.91
N ASN A 167 -12.23 11.06 -19.31
CA ASN A 167 -12.94 11.65 -20.45
C ASN A 167 -12.20 11.47 -21.78
N SER A 168 -10.98 10.93 -21.78
CA SER A 168 -10.32 10.60 -23.03
C SER A 168 -11.13 9.49 -23.71
N GLU A 169 -11.32 9.60 -25.03
CA GLU A 169 -11.81 8.46 -25.80
C GLU A 169 -10.87 7.31 -25.47
N SER A 170 -11.43 6.25 -24.85
CA SER A 170 -10.70 5.01 -24.79
C SER A 170 -10.39 4.68 -26.24
N ARG A 171 -9.13 4.78 -26.63
CA ARG A 171 -8.66 3.98 -27.75
C ARG A 171 -8.88 2.56 -27.27
N ALA A 172 -10.07 2.04 -27.53
CA ALA A 172 -10.28 0.63 -27.78
C ALA A 172 -9.36 0.32 -28.96
N GLY A 173 -8.06 0.25 -28.68
CA GLY A 173 -7.16 -0.47 -29.54
C GLY A 173 -7.80 -1.83 -29.69
N GLN A 174 -7.85 -2.30 -30.92
CA GLN A 174 -7.97 -3.72 -31.24
C GLN A 174 -6.82 -4.44 -30.53
N ALA A 175 -6.90 -4.59 -29.22
CA ALA A 175 -6.14 -5.57 -28.50
C ALA A 175 -6.96 -6.83 -28.71
N ASP A 176 -6.50 -7.66 -29.64
CA ASP A 176 -6.75 -9.09 -29.58
C ASP A 176 -6.17 -9.57 -28.24
N VAL A 177 -6.93 -9.35 -27.15
CA VAL A 177 -6.63 -9.92 -25.84
C VAL A 177 -7.12 -11.36 -25.90
N SER A 178 -6.44 -12.16 -26.71
CA SER A 178 -6.32 -13.56 -26.37
C SER A 178 -5.58 -13.58 -25.04
N LEU A 179 -6.32 -13.77 -23.95
CA LEU A 179 -5.75 -14.20 -22.67
C LEU A 179 -5.10 -15.55 -22.94
N GLN A 180 -3.88 -15.53 -23.45
CA GLN A 180 -3.02 -16.71 -23.38
C GLN A 180 -2.71 -16.87 -21.90
N VAL A 181 -3.50 -17.71 -21.24
CA VAL A 181 -3.12 -18.35 -19.99
C VAL A 181 -1.79 -19.04 -20.32
N ARG A 182 -0.68 -18.38 -19.98
CA ARG A 182 0.60 -19.06 -19.93
C ARG A 182 0.46 -20.02 -18.76
N GLU A 183 0.16 -21.28 -19.05
CA GLU A 183 0.44 -22.35 -18.11
C GLU A 183 1.87 -22.13 -17.60
N ALA A 184 2.03 -22.16 -16.29
CA ALA A 184 3.33 -21.99 -15.67
C ALA A 184 4.25 -23.03 -16.28
N ALA A 185 5.14 -22.56 -17.17
CA ALA A 185 6.09 -23.43 -17.83
C ALA A 185 6.83 -24.17 -16.72
N THR A 186 6.76 -25.49 -16.76
CA THR A 186 7.56 -26.40 -15.97
C THR A 186 9.01 -26.24 -16.47
N LEU A 187 9.63 -25.11 -16.12
CA LEU A 187 11.06 -24.93 -16.26
C LEU A 187 11.70 -25.87 -15.24
N GLY A 188 12.57 -26.72 -15.78
CA GLY A 188 12.97 -27.97 -15.18
C GLY A 188 13.51 -27.83 -13.75
N ALA A 189 13.38 -28.94 -13.03
CA ALA A 189 14.01 -29.17 -11.76
C ALA A 189 15.52 -28.87 -11.83
N SER A 190 15.90 -27.65 -11.48
CA SER A 190 17.24 -27.33 -11.03
C SER A 190 17.12 -26.87 -9.58
N ASN A 191 17.37 -27.80 -8.65
CA ASN A 191 17.54 -27.67 -7.19
C ASN A 191 17.46 -26.25 -6.60
N MET A 192 16.31 -25.58 -6.72
CA MET A 192 15.96 -24.41 -5.93
C MET A 192 14.79 -24.81 -5.04
N PRO A 193 14.86 -24.55 -3.72
CA PRO A 193 13.79 -24.86 -2.81
C PRO A 193 12.50 -24.21 -3.30
N THR A 194 11.38 -24.92 -3.17
CA THR A 194 10.09 -24.45 -3.69
C THR A 194 9.66 -23.16 -2.98
N SER A 195 8.81 -22.34 -3.59
CA SER A 195 8.25 -21.12 -2.97
C SER A 195 7.62 -21.42 -1.59
N ALA A 196 7.04 -22.62 -1.41
CA ALA A 196 6.57 -23.13 -0.12
C ALA A 196 7.71 -23.34 0.90
N ASP A 197 8.85 -23.88 0.49
CA ASP A 197 10.01 -24.14 1.37
C ASP A 197 10.73 -22.86 1.81
N VAL A 198 10.72 -21.82 0.96
CA VAL A 198 11.31 -20.51 1.28
C VAL A 198 10.38 -19.72 2.20
N GLN A 199 9.07 -19.72 1.93
CA GLN A 199 8.07 -19.06 2.78
C GLN A 199 7.94 -19.75 4.15
N GLN A 200 7.98 -21.08 4.23
CA GLN A 200 7.92 -21.81 5.50
C GLN A 200 9.17 -21.61 6.38
N LYS A 201 10.32 -21.22 5.80
CA LYS A 201 11.54 -20.83 6.53
C LYS A 201 11.56 -19.36 6.94
N LEU A 202 10.85 -18.47 6.23
CA LEU A 202 10.81 -17.03 6.48
C LEU A 202 9.62 -16.59 7.33
N LEU A 203 8.53 -17.37 7.36
CA LEU A 203 7.43 -17.16 8.28
C LEU A 203 7.91 -17.48 9.69
N PRO A 204 7.86 -16.52 10.65
CA PRO A 204 8.17 -16.84 12.04
C PRO A 204 7.22 -17.95 12.52
N LYS A 205 7.76 -18.91 13.28
CA LYS A 205 7.04 -20.04 13.89
C LYS A 205 5.77 -19.67 14.70
N ARG A 206 5.46 -18.37 14.84
CA ARG A 206 4.24 -17.83 15.45
C ARG A 206 3.04 -17.74 14.51
N ILE A 207 3.22 -17.88 13.20
CA ILE A 207 2.10 -17.84 12.24
C ILE A 207 1.54 -19.25 11.97
N MET A 208 2.36 -20.30 12.16
CA MET A 208 1.96 -21.71 11.96
C MET A 208 1.58 -22.46 13.25
N ALA A 209 1.15 -21.76 14.30
CA ALA A 209 0.64 -22.37 15.53
C ALA A 209 -0.77 -21.87 15.84
#